data_AF-X6GEI8-F1
#
_entry.id   AF-X6GEI8-F1
#
_cell.length_a   1.000
_cell.length_b   1.000
_cell.length_c   1.000
_cell.angle_alpha   90.00
_cell.angle_beta   90.00
_cell.angle_gamma   90.00
#
_symmetry.space_group_name_H-M   'P 1'
#
loop_
_entity.id
_entity.type
_entity.pdbx_description
1 polymer ?
#
loop_
_entity_poly.entity_id
_entity_poly.type
_entity_poly.pdbx_seq_one_letter_code
_entity_poly.pdbx_strand_id
1 'polypeptide(L)'
;MRELPKSIDADVVIEISRLLDDRAKSAPVPVHKFASMISNSLETDLPTASIEELIVEMAMTRQLPMLFDLPGADADNVISIALARAS
;
A
#
# COMPACT_ATOMS: atom_id res chain seq x y z
N MET A 1 -14.40 -14.08 16.49
CA MET A 1 -14.82 -13.19 15.38
C MET A 1 -14.22 -11.84 15.68
N ARG A 2 -13.38 -11.27 14.81
CA ARG A 2 -12.93 -9.88 14.99
C ARG A 2 -14.16 -9.00 14.85
N GLU A 3 -14.33 -8.00 15.72
CA GLU A 3 -15.37 -7.00 15.54
C GLU A 3 -15.17 -6.34 14.17
N LEU A 4 -16.21 -6.30 13.36
CA LEU A 4 -16.18 -5.57 12.09
C LEU A 4 -15.98 -4.08 12.43
N PRO A 5 -14.94 -3.43 11.88
CA PRO A 5 -14.71 -2.02 12.12
C PRO A 5 -15.97 -1.23 11.77
N LYS A 6 -16.38 -0.34 12.68
CA LYS A 6 -17.45 0.63 12.42
C LYS A 6 -17.04 1.43 11.18
N SER A 7 -17.89 1.36 10.14
CA SER A 7 -17.74 2.03 8.84
C SER A 7 -16.39 1.78 8.14
N ILE A 8 -16.22 0.61 7.53
CA ILE A 8 -15.27 0.47 6.42
C ILE A 8 -15.87 1.22 5.22
N ASP A 9 -15.11 2.16 4.68
CA ASP A 9 -15.46 2.87 3.45
C ASP A 9 -15.42 1.89 2.26
N ALA A 10 -16.58 1.69 1.63
CA ALA A 10 -16.74 0.72 0.55
C ALA A 10 -15.92 1.10 -0.68
N ASP A 11 -15.79 2.40 -0.97
CA ASP A 11 -15.07 2.88 -2.14
C ASP A 11 -13.57 2.62 -1.98
N VAL A 12 -13.05 2.75 -0.76
CA VAL A 12 -11.67 2.36 -0.41
C VAL A 12 -11.44 0.87 -0.65
N VAL A 13 -12.35 -0.01 -0.21
CA VAL A 13 -12.24 -1.46 -0.43
C VAL A 13 -12.25 -1.82 -1.93
N ILE A 14 -13.12 -1.16 -2.70
CA ILE A 14 -13.24 -1.38 -4.14
C ILE A 14 -11.95 -0.95 -4.84
N GLU A 15 -11.41 0.23 -4.50
CA GLU A 15 -10.19 0.73 -5.13
C GLU A 15 -8.96 -0.12 -4.74
N ILE A 16 -8.85 -0.57 -3.49
CA ILE A 16 -7.81 -1.52 -3.08
C ILE A 16 -7.93 -2.80 -3.91
N SER A 17 -9.14 -3.36 -4.06
CA SER A 17 -9.34 -4.58 -4.85
C SER A 17 -8.87 -4.39 -6.28
N ARG A 18 -9.25 -3.27 -6.92
CA ARG A 18 -8.84 -2.93 -8.27
C ARG A 18 -7.32 -2.85 -8.40
N LEU A 19 -6.65 -2.12 -7.51
CA LEU A 19 -5.18 -1.97 -7.50
C LEU A 19 -4.43 -3.29 -7.30
N LEU A 20 -4.98 -4.21 -6.51
CA LEU A 20 -4.40 -5.53 -6.29
C LEU A 20 -4.63 -6.47 -7.47
N ASP A 21 -5.82 -6.44 -8.07
CA ASP A 21 -6.22 -7.35 -9.15
C ASP A 21 -5.59 -6.96 -10.51
N ASP A 22 -5.34 -5.67 -10.75
CA ASP A 22 -4.66 -5.16 -11.95
C ASP A 22 -3.14 -5.49 -11.98
N ARG A 23 -2.58 -6.03 -10.90
CA ARG A 23 -1.14 -6.23 -10.73
C ARG A 23 -0.70 -7.64 -11.12
N ALA A 24 0.49 -7.76 -11.70
CA ALA A 24 1.13 -9.06 -11.88
C ALA A 24 1.38 -9.71 -10.51
N LYS A 25 0.98 -10.98 -10.33
CA LYS A 25 1.09 -11.72 -9.06
C LYS A 25 2.53 -11.82 -8.49
N SER A 26 3.54 -11.61 -9.33
CA SER A 26 4.95 -11.62 -8.94
C SER A 26 5.47 -10.27 -8.43
N ALA A 27 4.74 -9.18 -8.65
CA ALA A 27 5.17 -7.85 -8.23
C ALA A 27 4.71 -7.57 -6.78
N PRO A 28 5.62 -7.18 -5.87
CA PRO A 28 5.23 -6.81 -4.51
C PRO A 28 4.25 -5.64 -4.49
N VAL A 29 3.29 -5.68 -3.55
CA VAL A 29 2.34 -4.61 -3.26
C VAL A 29 3.04 -3.54 -2.41
N PRO A 30 3.26 -2.31 -2.91
CA PRO A 30 3.83 -1.22 -2.12
C PRO A 30 2.74 -0.62 -1.23
N VAL A 31 2.75 -0.99 0.05
CA VAL A 31 1.67 -0.72 0.99
C VAL A 31 1.45 0.78 1.19
N HIS A 32 2.52 1.53 1.49
CA HIS A 32 2.42 2.95 1.80
C HIS A 32 2.04 3.75 0.55
N LYS A 33 2.70 3.49 -0.59
CA LYS A 33 2.36 4.13 -1.87
C LYS A 33 0.89 3.92 -2.25
N PHE A 34 0.37 2.71 -2.10
CA PHE A 34 -1.03 2.43 -2.42
C PHE A 34 -1.97 3.16 -1.47
N ALA A 35 -1.69 3.15 -0.16
CA ALA A 35 -2.50 3.89 0.80
C ALA A 35 -2.50 5.39 0.51
N SER A 36 -1.35 5.98 0.18
CA SER A 36 -1.22 7.39 -0.20
C SER A 36 -1.98 7.72 -1.49
N MET A 37 -1.90 6.84 -2.51
CA MET A 37 -2.66 7.01 -3.75
C MET A 37 -4.16 7.03 -3.48
N ILE A 38 -4.66 6.10 -2.67
CA ILE A 38 -6.08 5.99 -2.34
C ILE A 38 -6.53 7.19 -1.52
N SER A 39 -5.80 7.57 -0.48
CA SER A 39 -6.16 8.73 0.37
C SER A 39 -6.18 10.05 -0.40
N ASN A 40 -5.41 10.14 -1.50
CA ASN A 40 -5.40 11.32 -2.37
C ASN A 40 -6.47 11.27 -3.47
N SER A 41 -7.00 10.09 -3.80
CA SER A 41 -7.91 9.89 -4.94
C SER A 41 -9.38 9.78 -4.52
N LEU A 42 -9.66 9.38 -3.27
CA LEU A 42 -11.00 9.21 -2.74
C LEU A 42 -11.27 10.22 -1.62
N GLU A 43 -12.49 10.75 -1.56
CA GLU A 43 -12.99 11.45 -0.38
C GLU A 43 -13.31 10.42 0.70
N THR A 44 -12.35 10.14 1.57
CA THR A 44 -12.49 9.21 2.68
C THR A 44 -11.99 9.83 3.98
N ASP A 45 -12.70 9.55 5.08
CA ASP A 45 -12.28 9.96 6.43
C ASP A 45 -11.31 8.94 7.06
N LEU A 46 -10.98 7.85 6.35
CA LEU A 46 -10.05 6.85 6.85
C LEU A 46 -8.62 7.40 6.89
N PRO A 47 -7.91 7.31 8.04
CA PRO A 47 -6.52 7.69 8.09
C PRO A 47 -5.69 6.72 7.23
N THR A 48 -4.60 7.23 6.63
CA THR A 48 -3.71 6.43 5.77
C THR A 48 -3.29 5.11 6.40
N ALA A 49 -3.00 5.09 7.71
CA ALA A 49 -2.65 3.87 8.43
C ALA A 49 -3.76 2.80 8.41
N SER A 50 -5.03 3.19 8.50
CA SER A 50 -6.16 2.24 8.38
C SER A 50 -6.31 1.71 6.96
N ILE A 51 -6.00 2.53 5.95
CA ILE A 51 -5.96 2.09 4.56
C ILE A 51 -4.80 1.09 4.34
N GLU A 52 -3.63 1.34 4.94
CA GLU A 52 -2.48 0.41 4.91
C GLU A 52 -2.83 -0.94 5.55
N GLU A 53 -3.45 -0.94 6.73
CA GLU A 53 -3.92 -2.17 7.38
C GLU A 53 -4.85 -2.98 6.47
N LEU A 54 -5.81 -2.30 5.83
CA LEU A 54 -6.76 -2.94 4.92
C LEU A 54 -6.06 -3.51 3.67
N ILE A 55 -5.09 -2.79 3.10
CA ILE A 55 -4.27 -3.28 1.99
C ILE A 55 -3.53 -4.55 2.40
N VAL A 56 -2.91 -4.57 3.59
CA VAL A 56 -2.18 -5.74 4.12
C VAL A 56 -3.11 -6.94 4.26
N GLU A 57 -4.29 -6.75 4.85
CA GLU A 57 -5.26 -7.83 5.02
C GLU A 57 -5.74 -8.42 3.68
N MET A 58 -6.01 -7.54 2.71
CA MET A 58 -6.51 -7.92 1.39
C MET A 58 -5.42 -8.56 0.52
N ALA A 59 -4.17 -8.10 0.62
CA ALA A 59 -3.02 -8.68 -0.06
C ALA A 59 -2.64 -10.05 0.54
N MET A 60 -2.66 -10.17 1.87
CA MET A 60 -2.43 -11.44 2.58
C MET A 60 -3.45 -12.49 2.18
N THR A 61 -4.73 -12.11 2.11
CA THR A 61 -5.81 -13.02 1.66
C THR A 61 -5.57 -13.53 0.23
N ARG A 62 -4.98 -12.70 -0.64
CA ARG A 62 -4.62 -13.05 -2.02
C ARG A 62 -3.24 -13.71 -2.15
N GLN A 63 -2.53 -13.92 -1.05
CA GLN A 63 -1.15 -14.44 -1.02
C GLN A 63 -0.18 -13.63 -1.89
N LEU A 64 -0.40 -12.31 -1.96
CA LEU A 64 0.46 -11.41 -2.73
C LEU A 64 1.70 -11.04 -1.91
N PRO A 65 2.90 -11.00 -2.54
CA PRO A 65 4.07 -10.43 -1.88
C PRO A 65 3.82 -8.95 -1.57
N MET A 66 4.33 -8.47 -0.45
CA MET A 66 4.17 -7.08 0.00
C MET A 66 5.53 -6.42 0.19
N LEU A 67 5.57 -5.12 -0.07
CA LEU A 67 6.68 -4.22 0.19
C LEU A 67 6.18 -3.13 1.14
N PHE A 68 6.77 -3.04 2.32
CA PHE A 68 6.52 -1.95 3.27
C PHE A 68 7.46 -0.79 2.96
N ASP A 69 7.02 0.07 2.04
CA ASP A 69 7.73 1.27 1.61
C ASP A 69 7.56 2.44 2.60
N LEU A 70 8.49 3.40 2.55
CA LEU A 70 8.50 4.56 3.44
C LEU A 70 7.79 5.77 2.80
N PRO A 71 7.15 6.64 3.61
CA PRO A 71 6.66 7.94 3.14
C PRO A 71 7.80 8.75 2.53
N GLY A 72 7.65 9.14 1.26
CA GLY A 72 8.64 9.93 0.55
C GLY A 72 9.78 9.15 -0.09
N ALA A 73 9.65 7.83 -0.25
CA ALA A 73 10.51 7.06 -1.16
C ALA A 73 10.18 7.34 -2.64
N ASP A 74 10.03 8.61 -3.02
CA ASP A 74 10.39 9.03 -4.36
C ASP A 74 11.92 8.85 -4.50
N ALA A 75 12.35 8.46 -5.68
CA ALA A 75 13.62 7.81 -6.00
C ALA A 75 14.92 8.62 -5.74
N ASP A 76 14.93 9.62 -4.87
CA ASP A 76 16.05 10.57 -4.74
C ASP A 76 16.99 10.32 -3.55
N ASN A 77 16.62 9.47 -2.58
CA ASN A 77 17.46 9.18 -1.40
C ASN A 77 18.11 7.79 -1.39
N VAL A 78 18.11 7.08 -2.51
CA VAL A 78 18.92 5.86 -2.66
C VAL A 78 20.36 6.24 -3.00
N ILE A 79 21.23 6.32 -2.00
CA ILE A 79 22.68 6.23 -2.26
C ILE A 79 22.92 4.84 -2.87
N SER A 80 23.17 4.81 -4.17
CA SER A 80 23.60 3.59 -4.85
C SER A 80 24.84 3.08 -4.12
N ILE A 81 24.78 1.87 -3.55
CA ILE A 81 25.91 1.22 -2.85
C ILE A 81 27.18 1.16 -3.72
N ALA A 82 27.02 1.21 -5.05
CA ALA A 82 28.11 1.34 -6.01
C ALA A 82 28.90 2.66 -5.86
N LEU A 83 28.23 3.76 -5.50
CA LEU A 83 28.85 5.09 -5.33
C LEU A 83 29.58 5.19 -3.98
N ALA A 84 29.08 4.55 -2.92
CA ALA A 84 29.69 4.57 -1.59
C ALA A 84 31.02 3.78 -1.49
N ARG A 85 31.33 2.93 -2.48
CA ARG A 85 32.57 2.14 -2.52
C ARG A 85 33.70 2.80 -3.31
N ALA A 86 33.46 3.97 -3.90
CA ALA A 86 34.43 4.69 -4.73
C ALA A 86 35.13 5.86 -4.02
N SER A 87 34.85 6.07 -2.72
CA SER A 87 35.42 7.13 -1.88
C SER A 87 36.26 6.56 -0.75
#